data_AF-A0A3L7Q3U5-F1
#
_entry.id   AF-A0A3L7Q3U5-F1
#
_cell.length_a   1.000
_cell.length_b   1.000
_cell.length_c   1.000
_cell.angle_alpha   90.00
_cell.angle_beta   90.00
_cell.angle_gamma   90.00
#
_symmetry.space_group_name_H-M   'P 1'
#
loop_
_entity.id
_entity.type
_entity.pdbx_description
1 polymer ?
#
loop_
_entity_poly.entity_id
_entity_poly.type
_entity_poly.pdbx_seq_one_letter_code
_entity_poly.pdbx_strand_id
1 'polypeptide(L)'
;MYHLALWHASFLYFFIRERIGQLTGTSVMRSVDQLYSHFLSEYTPLVVGACVMLPIVMYEVIRQTHRVAGPLVRFSHALKDLMAGKAPRPVKLRDGDLLTDFEKLFNEFIEFYQARKATTNQADPRRLDELLQLPEVASNEPATTVS
;
A
#
# COMPACT_ATOMS: atom_id res chain seq x y z
N MET A 1 -1.86 8.00 22.36
CA MET A 1 -0.46 7.73 21.95
C MET A 1 0.45 7.47 23.16
N TYR A 2 0.63 8.41 24.10
CA TYR A 2 1.52 8.23 25.27
C TYR A 2 1.17 7.04 26.17
N HIS A 3 -0.10 6.80 26.46
CA HIS A 3 -0.51 5.66 27.31
C HIS A 3 -0.24 4.30 26.67
N LEU A 4 -0.33 4.18 25.35
CA LEU A 4 0.07 2.96 24.62
C LEU A 4 1.57 2.73 24.74
N ALA A 5 2.39 3.76 24.52
CA ALA A 5 3.84 3.66 24.64
C ALA A 5 4.29 3.27 26.06
N LEU A 6 3.66 3.85 27.08
CA LEU A 6 3.95 3.55 28.49
C LEU A 6 3.58 2.11 28.85
N TRP A 7 2.45 1.62 28.31
CA TRP A 7 2.02 0.23 28.49
C TRP A 7 2.95 -0.77 27.80
N HIS A 8 3.40 -0.46 26.57
CA HIS A 8 4.38 -1.27 25.85
C HIS A 8 5.76 -1.27 26.52
N ALA A 9 6.19 -0.14 27.10
CA ALA A 9 7.45 -0.05 27.84
C ALA A 9 7.40 -0.90 29.13
N SER A 10 6.31 -0.85 29.88
CA SER A 10 6.10 -1.69 31.06
C SER A 10 6.05 -3.19 30.70
N PHE A 11 5.39 -3.53 29.58
CA PHE A 11 5.35 -4.90 29.06
C PHE A 11 6.74 -5.40 28.64
N LEU A 12 7.50 -4.56 27.91
CA LEU A 12 8.85 -4.90 27.44
C LEU A 12 9.83 -5.12 28.60
N TYR A 13 9.76 -4.28 29.64
CA TYR A 13 10.55 -4.43 30.87
C TYR A 13 10.27 -5.78 31.55
N PHE A 14 8.99 -6.14 31.67
CA PHE A 14 8.57 -7.39 32.27
C PHE A 14 9.01 -8.61 31.45
N PHE A 15 8.87 -8.54 30.12
CA PHE A 15 9.28 -9.59 29.20
C PHE A 15 10.80 -9.85 29.24
N ILE A 16 11.62 -8.80 29.26
CA ILE A 16 13.08 -8.91 29.35
C ILE A 16 13.50 -9.54 30.68
N ARG A 17 12.89 -9.10 31.79
CA ARG A 17 13.17 -9.65 33.13
C ARG A 17 12.92 -11.16 33.19
N GLU A 18 11.81 -11.61 32.60
CA GLU A 18 11.42 -13.02 32.62
C GLU A 18 12.32 -13.89 31.74
N ARG A 19 12.72 -13.36 30.57
CA ARG A 19 13.63 -14.06 29.65
C ARG A 19 15.04 -14.19 30.22
N ILE A 20 15.50 -13.21 31.00
CA ILE A 20 16.77 -13.30 31.73
C ILE A 20 16.72 -14.43 32.78
N GLY A 21 15.60 -14.62 33.46
CA GLY A 21 15.43 -15.70 34.45
C GLY A 21 15.52 -17.12 33.87
N GLN A 22 15.11 -17.31 32.61
CA GLN A 22 15.19 -18.60 31.93
C GLN A 22 16.60 -18.95 31.46
N LEU A 23 17.42 -17.95 31.12
CA LEU A 23 18.81 -18.14 30.68
C LEU A 23 19.74 -18.55 31.84
N THR A 24 19.35 -18.27 33.09
CA THR A 24 20.09 -18.64 34.32
C THR A 24 19.93 -20.12 34.75
N GLY A 25 19.19 -20.95 34.01
CA GLY A 25 19.28 -22.42 34.10
C GLY A 25 18.73 -23.09 35.37
N THR A 26 17.78 -22.47 36.07
CA THR A 26 17.26 -22.94 37.37
C THR A 26 16.01 -23.84 37.31
N SER A 27 15.49 -24.22 36.14
CA SER A 27 14.19 -24.93 36.03
C SER A 27 14.27 -26.32 35.38
N VAL A 28 13.66 -27.31 36.06
CA VAL A 28 13.50 -28.73 35.65
C VAL A 28 12.58 -28.88 34.42
N MET A 29 12.80 -29.89 33.56
CA MET A 29 11.92 -30.26 32.43
C MET A 29 10.48 -30.52 32.92
N ARG A 30 9.59 -29.54 32.78
CA ARG A 30 8.15 -29.64 33.07
C ARG A 30 7.38 -29.93 31.78
N SER A 31 6.32 -30.74 31.89
CA SER A 31 5.40 -30.98 30.79
C SER A 31 4.67 -29.69 30.38
N VAL A 32 4.22 -29.61 29.12
CA VAL A 32 3.69 -28.36 28.53
C VAL A 32 2.49 -27.82 29.32
N ASP A 33 1.64 -28.69 29.83
CA ASP A 33 0.49 -28.39 30.70
C ASP A 33 0.90 -27.82 32.06
N GLN A 34 1.93 -28.39 32.69
CA GLN A 34 2.47 -27.92 33.95
C GLN A 34 3.16 -26.56 33.79
N LEU A 35 3.83 -26.35 32.65
CA LEU A 35 4.46 -25.08 32.33
C LEU A 35 3.41 -24.00 32.07
N TYR A 36 2.32 -24.33 31.36
CA TYR A 36 1.24 -23.40 31.06
C TYR A 36 0.47 -22.99 32.32
N SER A 37 0.11 -23.96 33.17
CA SER A 37 -0.62 -23.68 34.41
C SER A 37 0.19 -22.86 35.40
N HIS A 38 1.49 -23.16 35.56
CA HIS A 38 2.39 -22.38 36.39
C HIS A 38 2.58 -20.96 35.86
N PHE A 39 2.74 -20.80 34.54
CA PHE A 39 2.83 -19.49 33.91
C PHE A 39 1.54 -18.67 34.11
N LEU A 40 0.37 -19.27 33.95
CA LEU A 40 -0.91 -18.59 34.18
C LEU A 40 -1.06 -18.13 35.63
N SER A 41 -0.69 -18.97 36.61
CA SER A 41 -0.81 -18.60 38.03
C SER A 41 0.19 -17.51 38.42
N GLU A 42 1.44 -17.63 37.98
CA GLU A 42 2.50 -16.70 38.38
C GLU A 42 2.38 -15.35 37.67
N TYR A 43 1.89 -15.36 36.43
CA TYR A 43 1.70 -14.16 35.60
C TYR A 43 0.24 -13.76 35.45
N THR A 44 -0.62 -14.11 36.43
CA THR A 44 -2.04 -13.76 36.44
C THR A 44 -2.30 -12.29 36.07
N PRO A 45 -1.61 -11.28 36.65
CA PRO A 45 -1.87 -9.88 36.31
C PRO A 45 -1.53 -9.54 34.86
N LEU A 46 -0.48 -10.17 34.31
CA LEU A 46 -0.05 -9.97 32.92
C LEU A 46 -1.02 -10.62 31.94
N VAL A 47 -1.47 -11.85 32.22
CA VAL A 47 -2.44 -12.59 31.39
C VAL A 47 -3.78 -11.87 31.36
N VAL A 48 -4.26 -11.39 32.52
CA VAL A 48 -5.49 -10.57 32.60
C VAL A 48 -5.32 -9.28 31.80
N GLY A 49 -4.18 -8.59 31.96
CA GLY A 49 -3.87 -7.40 31.18
C GLY A 49 -3.86 -7.65 29.67
N ALA A 50 -3.24 -8.76 29.23
CA ALA A 50 -3.21 -9.17 27.84
C ALA A 50 -4.61 -9.51 27.31
N CYS A 51 -5.42 -10.25 28.06
CA CYS A 51 -6.81 -10.56 27.69
C CYS A 51 -7.68 -9.31 27.53
N VAL A 52 -7.44 -8.25 28.32
CA VAL A 52 -8.16 -6.98 28.20
C VAL A 52 -7.65 -6.15 27.03
N MET A 53 -6.34 -6.14 26.76
CA MET A 53 -5.76 -5.36 25.67
C MET A 53 -5.91 -6.01 24.30
N LEU A 54 -5.91 -7.34 24.23
CA LEU A 54 -6.04 -8.09 22.99
C LEU A 54 -7.27 -7.67 22.16
N PRO A 55 -8.50 -7.54 22.72
CA PRO A 55 -9.65 -7.08 21.94
C PRO A 55 -9.50 -5.63 21.47
N ILE A 56 -8.83 -4.76 22.25
CA ILE A 56 -8.59 -3.36 21.87
C ILE A 56 -7.64 -3.28 20.69
N VAL A 57 -6.52 -4.00 20.75
CA VAL A 57 -5.53 -4.07 19.66
C VAL A 57 -6.15 -4.70 18.42
N MET A 58 -6.91 -5.78 18.60
CA MET A 58 -7.58 -6.46 17.49
C MET A 58 -8.61 -5.55 16.82
N TYR A 59 -9.37 -4.78 17.61
CA TYR A 59 -10.30 -3.79 17.08
C TYR A 59 -9.59 -2.69 16.28
N GLU A 60 -8.48 -2.14 16.79
CA GLU A 60 -7.69 -1.13 16.08
C GLU A 60 -7.12 -1.67 14.77
N VAL A 61 -6.57 -2.89 14.76
CA VAL A 61 -6.04 -3.53 13.55
C VAL A 61 -7.15 -3.72 12.52
N ILE A 62 -8.28 -4.32 12.92
CA ILE A 62 -9.42 -4.54 12.03
C ILE A 62 -9.91 -3.20 11.44
N ARG A 63 -10.04 -2.17 12.27
CA ARG A 63 -10.46 -0.83 11.84
C ARG A 63 -9.48 -0.23 10.83
N GLN A 64 -8.17 -0.37 11.04
CA GLN A 64 -7.16 0.10 10.10
C GLN A 64 -7.22 -0.68 8.79
N THR A 65 -7.38 -1.99 8.83
CA THR A 65 -7.54 -2.82 7.61
C THR A 65 -8.74 -2.38 6.79
N HIS A 66 -9.90 -2.11 7.43
CA HIS A 66 -11.08 -1.63 6.71
C HIS A 66 -10.89 -0.26 6.04
N ARG A 67 -10.09 0.64 6.65
CA ARG A 67 -9.72 1.95 6.07
C ARG A 67 -8.78 1.84 4.88
N VAL A 68 -8.12 0.70 4.66
CA VAL A 68 -7.26 0.44 3.49
C VAL A 68 -7.99 -0.37 2.42
N ALA A 69 -8.68 -1.44 2.83
CA ALA A 69 -9.33 -2.37 1.90
C ALA A 69 -10.44 -1.71 1.07
N GLY A 70 -11.24 -0.82 1.68
CA GLY A 70 -12.30 -0.09 0.99
C GLY A 70 -11.79 0.73 -0.21
N PRO A 71 -10.84 1.65 0.00
CA PRO A 71 -10.14 2.37 -1.07
C PRO A 71 -9.52 1.46 -2.13
N LEU A 72 -8.85 0.38 -1.73
CA LEU A 72 -8.14 -0.51 -2.65
C LEU A 72 -9.09 -1.19 -3.65
N VAL A 73 -10.29 -1.58 -3.20
CA VAL A 73 -11.33 -2.12 -4.09
C VAL A 73 -11.81 -1.08 -5.09
N ARG A 74 -11.92 0.20 -4.69
CA ARG A 74 -12.30 1.29 -5.61
C ARG A 74 -11.24 1.51 -6.70
N PHE A 75 -9.96 1.54 -6.34
CA PHE A 75 -8.87 1.60 -7.31
C PHE A 75 -8.85 0.39 -8.25
N SER A 76 -9.09 -0.81 -7.71
CA SER A 76 -9.16 -2.04 -8.51
C SER A 76 -10.28 -1.98 -9.56
N HIS A 77 -11.44 -1.43 -9.22
CA HIS A 77 -12.53 -1.22 -10.19
C HIS A 77 -12.17 -0.18 -11.24
N ALA A 78 -11.59 0.96 -10.85
CA ALA A 78 -11.17 1.98 -11.81
C ALA A 78 -10.13 1.44 -12.80
N LEU A 79 -9.20 0.61 -12.32
CA LEU A 79 -8.22 -0.06 -13.18
C LEU A 79 -8.86 -1.08 -14.13
N LYS A 80 -9.86 -1.83 -13.67
CA LYS A 80 -10.64 -2.74 -14.55
C LYS A 80 -11.37 -1.98 -15.64
N ASP A 81 -11.98 -0.83 -15.33
CA ASP A 81 -12.63 0.01 -16.34
C ASP A 81 -11.63 0.60 -17.34
N LEU A 82 -10.45 1.00 -16.87
CA LEU A 82 -9.34 1.44 -17.73
C LEU A 82 -8.90 0.32 -18.70
N MET A 83 -8.72 -0.90 -18.20
CA MET A 83 -8.36 -2.07 -19.02
C MET A 83 -9.45 -2.43 -20.03
N ALA A 84 -10.72 -2.20 -19.68
CA ALA A 84 -11.86 -2.38 -20.59
C ALA A 84 -11.98 -1.25 -21.63
N GLY A 85 -11.05 -0.28 -21.65
CA GLY A 85 -11.04 0.84 -22.58
C GLY A 85 -12.09 1.92 -22.29
N LYS A 86 -12.83 1.80 -21.18
CA LYS A 86 -13.80 2.81 -20.74
C LYS A 86 -13.06 4.04 -20.20
N ALA A 87 -13.69 5.20 -20.27
CA ALA A 87 -13.17 6.41 -19.63
C ALA A 87 -13.21 6.22 -18.10
N PRO A 88 -12.05 6.10 -17.42
CA PRO A 88 -12.04 5.91 -15.98
C PRO A 88 -12.48 7.19 -15.30
N ARG A 89 -13.34 7.08 -14.28
CA ARG A 89 -13.68 8.22 -13.43
C ARG A 89 -12.57 8.42 -12.38
N PRO A 90 -12.23 9.66 -12.02
CA PRO A 90 -11.32 9.92 -10.92
C PRO A 90 -11.84 9.28 -9.64
N VAL A 91 -10.96 8.63 -8.89
CA VAL A 91 -11.29 7.99 -7.62
C VAL A 91 -11.21 9.06 -6.53
N LYS A 92 -12.27 9.20 -5.74
CA LYS A 92 -12.30 10.08 -4.57
C LYS A 92 -12.46 9.27 -3.30
N LEU A 93 -11.51 9.35 -2.37
CA LEU A 93 -11.59 8.68 -1.07
C LEU A 93 -12.34 9.54 -0.06
N ARG A 94 -12.72 8.92 1.07
CA ARG A 94 -13.39 9.63 2.17
C ARG A 94 -12.35 10.28 3.09
N ASP A 95 -12.78 11.33 3.78
CA ASP A 95 -11.96 11.99 4.79
C ASP A 95 -11.58 10.97 5.89
N GLY A 96 -10.27 10.79 6.07
CA GLY A 96 -9.72 9.80 7.00
C GLY A 96 -9.45 8.43 6.39
N ASP A 97 -9.45 8.23 5.08
CA ASP A 97 -8.83 7.04 4.48
C ASP A 97 -7.29 7.16 4.48
N LEU A 98 -6.58 6.04 4.51
CA LEU A 98 -5.10 6.01 4.62
C LEU A 98 -4.38 6.24 3.29
N LEU A 99 -5.10 6.17 2.16
CA LEU A 99 -4.53 6.14 0.81
C LEU A 99 -4.76 7.45 0.04
N THR A 100 -4.94 8.58 0.73
CA THR A 100 -5.19 9.89 0.10
C THR A 100 -4.05 10.38 -0.80
N ASP A 101 -2.80 10.07 -0.46
CA ASP A 101 -1.66 10.43 -1.31
C ASP A 101 -1.63 9.57 -2.58
N PHE A 102 -1.97 8.29 -2.44
CA PHE A 102 -2.12 7.38 -3.58
C PHE A 102 -3.31 7.77 -4.47
N GLU A 103 -4.40 8.28 -3.89
CA GLU A 103 -5.53 8.84 -4.64
C GLU A 103 -5.09 9.95 -5.61
N LYS A 104 -4.31 10.91 -5.11
CA LYS A 104 -3.79 12.02 -5.94
C LYS A 104 -2.96 11.49 -7.10
N LEU A 105 -1.98 10.65 -6.80
CA LEU A 105 -1.11 10.04 -7.82
C LEU A 105 -1.90 9.21 -8.84
N PHE A 106 -2.91 8.47 -8.38
CA PHE A 106 -3.77 7.69 -9.26
C PHE A 106 -4.59 8.59 -10.19
N ASN A 107 -5.16 9.68 -9.68
CA ASN A 107 -5.94 10.61 -10.49
C ASN A 107 -5.06 11.35 -11.52
N GLU A 108 -3.85 11.76 -11.14
CA GLU A 108 -2.86 12.34 -12.07
C GLU A 108 -2.50 11.34 -13.19
N PHE A 109 -2.32 10.06 -12.85
CA PHE A 109 -2.09 9.02 -13.84
C PHE A 109 -3.26 8.86 -14.83
N ILE A 110 -4.50 8.89 -14.32
CA ILE A 110 -5.70 8.77 -15.16
C ILE A 110 -5.81 9.97 -16.12
N GLU A 111 -5.53 11.18 -15.65
CA GLU A 111 -5.50 12.38 -16.49
C GLU A 111 -4.43 12.29 -17.58
N PHE A 112 -3.20 11.90 -17.21
CA PHE A 112 -2.11 11.67 -18.16
C PHE A 112 -2.48 10.61 -19.23
N TYR A 113 -3.09 9.50 -18.81
CA TYR A 113 -3.52 8.44 -19.73
C TYR A 113 -4.60 8.95 -20.70
N GLN A 114 -5.60 9.70 -20.20
CA GLN A 114 -6.67 10.24 -21.02
C GLN A 114 -6.14 11.26 -22.04
N ALA A 115 -5.25 12.17 -21.61
CA ALA A 115 -4.60 13.13 -22.51
C ALA A 115 -3.83 12.42 -23.63
N ARG A 116 -3.06 11.38 -23.31
CA ARG A 116 -2.30 10.61 -24.30
C ARG A 116 -3.20 9.84 -25.27
N LYS A 117 -4.28 9.21 -24.77
CA LYS A 117 -5.26 8.53 -25.61
C LYS A 117 -5.95 9.51 -26.56
N ALA A 118 -6.29 10.72 -26.11
CA ALA A 118 -6.87 11.76 -26.96
C ALA A 118 -5.92 12.18 -28.10
N THR A 119 -4.64 12.40 -27.82
CA THR A 119 -3.62 12.71 -28.84
C THR A 119 -3.41 11.58 -29.84
N THR A 120 -3.39 10.32 -29.38
CA THR A 120 -3.28 9.15 -30.27
C THR A 120 -4.54 8.96 -31.13
N ASN A 121 -5.73 9.22 -30.60
CA ASN A 121 -6.97 9.12 -31.37
C ASN A 121 -7.14 10.30 -32.38
N GLN A 122 -6.42 11.41 -32.17
CA GLN A 122 -6.32 12.53 -33.11
C GLN A 122 -5.18 12.40 -34.12
N ALA A 123 -4.34 11.35 -34.02
CA ALA A 123 -3.46 10.95 -35.12
C ALA A 123 -4.33 10.32 -36.22
N ASP A 124 -5.02 11.19 -36.94
CA ASP A 124 -5.89 10.91 -38.07
C ASP A 124 -5.12 10.09 -39.13
N PRO A 125 -5.58 8.91 -39.56
CA PRO A 125 -4.96 8.15 -40.64
C PRO A 125 -4.82 8.96 -41.94
N ARG A 126 -5.62 10.03 -42.11
CA ARG A 126 -5.47 10.97 -43.23
C ARG A 126 -4.14 11.72 -43.25
N ARG A 127 -3.52 11.96 -42.08
CA ARG A 127 -2.17 12.56 -42.01
C ARG A 127 -1.08 11.57 -42.43
N LEU A 128 -1.31 10.28 -42.23
CA LEU A 128 -0.39 9.23 -42.71
C LEU A 128 -0.46 9.13 -44.24
N ASP A 129 -1.67 9.22 -44.80
CA ASP A 129 -1.88 9.29 -46.26
C ASP A 129 -1.30 10.58 -46.85
N GLU A 130 -1.42 11.72 -46.15
CA GLU A 130 -0.86 13.01 -46.57
C GLU A 130 0.69 13.02 -46.51
N LEU A 131 1.29 12.32 -45.53
CA LEU A 131 2.75 12.12 -45.43
C LEU A 131 3.27 11.09 -46.45
N LEU A 132 2.48 10.09 -46.83
CA LEU A 132 2.79 9.12 -47.88
C LEU A 132 2.60 9.70 -49.30
N GLN A 133 1.85 10.80 -49.44
CA GLN A 133 1.63 11.53 -50.69
C GLN A 133 2.54 12.75 -50.85
N LEU A 134 3.42 13.04 -49.89
CA LEU A 134 4.46 14.04 -50.12
C LEU A 134 5.36 13.55 -51.26
N PRO A 135 5.47 14.31 -52.37
CA PRO A 135 6.45 13.98 -53.39
C PRO A 135 7.81 13.93 -52.72
N GLU A 136 8.53 12.85 -52.96
CA GLU A 136 9.95 12.70 -52.62
C GLU A 136 10.65 13.98 -53.07
N VAL A 137 10.88 14.90 -52.12
CA VAL A 137 11.48 16.20 -52.39
C VAL A 137 12.89 15.86 -52.79
N ALA A 138 13.08 15.84 -54.12
CA ALA A 138 14.33 15.56 -54.78
C ALA A 138 15.44 16.27 -54.03
N SER A 139 16.34 15.44 -53.51
CA SER A 139 17.69 15.74 -53.09
C SER A 139 18.43 16.45 -54.24
N ASN A 140 18.15 17.73 -54.44
CA ASN A 140 19.02 18.61 -55.20
C ASN A 140 20.07 19.13 -54.24
N GLU A 141 21.17 18.36 -54.14
CA GLU A 141 22.47 18.91 -53.74
C GLU A 141 22.84 20.04 -54.71
N PRO A 142 23.09 21.28 -54.25
CA PRO A 142 23.81 22.22 -55.07
C PRO A 142 25.28 21.79 -55.09
N ALA A 143 25.73 21.33 -56.25
CA ALA A 143 27.14 21.12 -56.56
C ALA A 143 27.91 22.43 -56.29
N THR A 144 28.69 22.45 -55.22
CA THR A 144 29.62 23.52 -54.91
C THR A 144 30.75 23.48 -55.94
N THR A 145 30.66 24.34 -56.94
CA THR A 145 31.74 24.63 -57.89
C THR A 145 32.94 25.21 -57.15
N VAL A 146 34.05 24.49 -57.22
CA VAL A 146 35.39 24.92 -56.85
C VAL A 146 35.84 26.06 -57.78
N SER A 147 36.38 27.13 -57.20
CA SER A 147 37.29 28.08 -57.86
C SER A 147 38.30 28.58 -56.84
#